data_AF-A0A831K6L6-F1
#
_entry.id   AF-A0A831K6L6-F1
#
_cell.length_a   1.000
_cell.length_b   1.000
_cell.length_c   1.000
_cell.angle_alpha   90.00
_cell.angle_beta   90.00
_cell.angle_gamma   90.00
#
_symmetry.space_group_name_H-M   'P 1'
#
loop_
_entity.id
_entity.type
_entity.pdbx_description
1 polymer ?
#
loop_
_entity_poly.entity_id
_entity_poly.type
_entity_poly.pdbx_seq_one_letter_code
_entity_poly.pdbx_strand_id
1 'polypeptide(L)'
;MSNVQCPTCEKQTPIPSLRAAGRSVAISCVLSVFFLLFPLLSSAGAGTKWNALPDYLNGGIVIYGDTRSGHSTHRDLVQGITHVKPAAVFHTGDLVANGNREDEWKVFSDITSGLRSTTAFYPALGNHEKESPLFFDRFGLPDNKGWYSVDVDGIHFIVLDTNVD
;
A
#
# COMPACT_ATOMS: atom_id res chain seq x y z
N MET A 1 -7.14 -32.17 -24.64
CA MET A 1 -7.53 -31.72 -23.30
C MET A 1 -6.81 -30.41 -23.03
N SER A 2 -7.57 -29.41 -22.60
CA SER A 2 -7.38 -27.97 -22.79
C SER A 2 -6.13 -27.37 -22.13
N ASN A 3 -5.32 -26.68 -22.93
CA ASN A 3 -4.42 -25.62 -22.48
C ASN A 3 -5.27 -24.49 -21.88
N VAL A 4 -5.18 -24.28 -20.57
CA VAL A 4 -5.69 -23.07 -19.93
C VAL A 4 -4.55 -22.05 -19.93
N GLN A 5 -4.52 -21.25 -20.98
CA GLN A 5 -3.71 -20.05 -21.07
C GLN A 5 -4.28 -19.03 -20.09
N CYS A 6 -3.53 -18.70 -19.04
CA CYS A 6 -3.89 -17.64 -18.10
C CYS A 6 -3.86 -16.29 -18.85
N PRO A 7 -4.97 -15.55 -18.98
CA PRO A 7 -4.95 -14.29 -19.68
C PRO A 7 -4.38 -13.21 -18.75
N THR A 8 -3.28 -12.60 -19.19
CA THR A 8 -2.74 -11.31 -18.75
C THR A 8 -2.44 -11.17 -17.25
N CYS A 9 -1.29 -11.68 -16.81
CA CYS A 9 -0.57 -11.11 -15.68
C CYS A 9 0.00 -9.77 -16.14
N GLU A 10 -0.77 -8.70 -15.93
CA GLU A 10 -0.30 -7.33 -16.15
C GLU A 10 0.84 -7.06 -15.17
N LYS A 11 2.07 -7.04 -15.67
CA LYS A 11 3.26 -6.68 -14.89
C LYS A 11 3.04 -5.28 -14.33
N GLN A 12 2.79 -5.18 -13.03
CA GLN A 12 2.71 -3.90 -12.33
C GLN A 12 4.04 -3.16 -12.52
N THR A 13 3.94 -1.85 -12.77
CA THR A 13 5.09 -1.01 -13.08
C THR A 13 6.15 -1.13 -11.99
N PRO A 14 7.44 -1.33 -12.33
CA PRO A 14 8.53 -1.32 -11.35
C PRO A 14 8.48 -0.04 -10.52
N ILE A 15 8.91 -0.10 -9.26
CA ILE A 15 9.07 1.08 -8.42
C ILE A 15 9.90 2.12 -9.22
N PRO A 16 9.36 3.32 -9.51
CA PRO A 16 10.05 4.27 -10.36
C PRO A 16 11.35 4.72 -9.70
N SER A 17 12.48 4.53 -10.38
CA SER A 17 13.74 5.20 -10.03
C SER A 17 13.62 6.68 -10.39
N LEU A 18 13.48 7.55 -9.41
CA LEU A 18 13.30 8.99 -9.64
C LEU A 18 14.63 9.69 -9.95
N ARG A 19 14.72 10.25 -11.15
CA ARG A 19 15.57 11.44 -11.41
C ARG A 19 14.86 12.66 -10.83
N ALA A 20 15.57 13.40 -10.00
CA ALA A 20 15.11 14.65 -9.41
C ALA A 20 14.80 15.70 -10.50
N ALA A 21 13.55 16.17 -10.55
CA ALA A 21 13.19 17.43 -11.17
C ALA A 21 12.82 18.40 -10.06
N GLY A 22 13.75 19.28 -9.71
CA GLY A 22 13.56 20.28 -8.66
C GLY A 22 12.47 21.29 -9.03
N ARG A 23 11.45 21.39 -8.18
CA ARG A 23 10.59 22.57 -8.09
C ARG A 23 10.43 22.92 -6.61
N SER A 24 10.96 24.08 -6.24
CA SER A 24 10.79 24.67 -4.92
C SER A 24 9.32 25.04 -4.71
N VAL A 25 8.69 24.46 -3.69
CA VAL A 25 7.44 24.94 -3.12
C VAL A 25 7.66 25.07 -1.61
N ALA A 26 7.24 26.21 -1.06
CA ALA A 26 7.51 26.61 0.31
C ALA A 26 6.94 25.61 1.33
N ILE A 27 7.80 25.20 2.26
CA ILE A 27 7.51 24.25 3.33
C ILE A 27 6.78 25.00 4.45
N SER A 28 5.49 24.71 4.63
CA SER A 28 4.82 24.94 5.91
C SER A 28 4.80 23.62 6.67
N CYS A 29 5.77 23.44 7.57
CA CYS A 29 5.88 22.29 8.46
C CYS A 29 4.72 22.28 9.45
N VAL A 30 3.83 21.31 9.34
CA VAL A 30 3.14 20.74 10.51
C VAL A 30 3.10 19.21 10.32
N LEU A 31 4.13 18.54 10.82
CA LEU A 31 4.16 17.08 10.90
C LEU A 31 3.21 16.65 12.03
N SER A 32 1.96 16.37 11.70
CA SER A 32 0.99 15.81 12.64
C SER A 32 0.86 14.31 12.38
N VAL A 33 1.65 13.51 13.10
CA VAL A 33 1.47 12.05 13.14
C VAL A 33 0.33 11.74 14.10
N PHE A 34 -0.87 11.43 13.58
CA PHE A 34 -2.02 10.99 14.37
C PHE A 34 -2.26 9.49 14.17
N PHE A 35 -2.07 8.70 15.23
CA PHE A 35 -2.57 7.33 15.30
C PHE A 35 -4.09 7.37 15.57
N LEU A 36 -4.89 7.10 14.53
CA LEU A 36 -6.34 6.95 14.70
C LEU A 36 -6.66 5.53 15.19
N LEU A 37 -6.81 5.37 16.51
CA LEU A 37 -7.58 4.25 17.06
C LEU A 37 -9.06 4.48 16.74
N PHE A 38 -9.57 3.75 15.75
CA PHE A 38 -11.00 3.79 15.37
C PHE A 38 -11.85 3.09 16.45
N PRO A 39 -12.81 3.77 17.10
CA PRO A 39 -13.80 3.05 17.91
C PRO A 39 -14.81 2.40 16.95
N LEU A 40 -15.06 1.11 17.15
CA LEU A 40 -16.21 0.43 16.56
C LEU A 40 -17.48 1.13 17.06
N LEU A 41 -18.19 1.86 16.20
CA LEU A 41 -19.64 1.95 16.30
C LEU A 41 -20.32 2.38 14.99
N SER A 42 -21.19 1.47 14.56
CA SER A 42 -22.44 1.66 13.80
C SER A 42 -22.44 2.00 12.30
N SER A 43 -23.38 1.30 11.67
CA SER A 43 -23.76 1.25 10.27
C SER A 43 -24.54 2.50 9.84
N ALA A 44 -23.93 3.30 8.98
CA ALA A 44 -24.64 4.21 8.07
C ALA A 44 -23.67 4.63 6.96
N GLY A 45 -24.02 4.31 5.72
CA GLY A 45 -23.45 4.83 4.47
C GLY A 45 -21.92 4.92 4.36
N ALA A 46 -21.30 3.98 3.64
CA ALA A 46 -19.89 4.09 3.24
C ALA A 46 -19.55 5.42 2.51
N GLY A 47 -20.56 6.08 1.92
CA GLY A 47 -20.41 7.35 1.20
C GLY A 47 -20.29 8.62 2.06
N THR A 48 -20.56 8.60 3.37
CA THR A 48 -20.47 9.83 4.21
C THR A 48 -19.21 9.89 5.06
N LYS A 49 -18.60 8.75 5.40
CA LYS A 49 -17.47 8.69 6.34
C LYS A 49 -16.20 9.37 5.81
N TRP A 50 -15.89 9.20 4.53
CA TRP A 50 -14.63 9.65 3.95
C TRP A 50 -14.67 11.10 3.44
N ASN A 51 -15.84 11.55 2.95
CA ASN A 51 -16.06 12.93 2.50
C ASN A 51 -15.99 13.97 3.65
N ALA A 52 -15.97 13.52 4.90
CA ALA A 52 -15.86 14.37 6.08
C ALA A 52 -14.42 14.46 6.64
N LEU A 53 -13.45 13.79 6.00
CA LEU A 53 -12.05 13.93 6.39
C LEU A 53 -11.56 15.36 6.11
N PRO A 54 -10.74 15.94 6.99
CA PRO A 54 -10.29 17.31 6.81
C PRO A 54 -9.32 17.44 5.63
N ASP A 55 -9.46 18.54 4.88
CA ASP A 55 -8.72 18.77 3.63
C ASP A 55 -7.20 18.76 3.77
N TYR A 56 -6.66 19.02 4.97
CA TYR A 56 -5.21 18.99 5.21
C TYR A 56 -4.60 17.59 5.12
N LEU A 57 -5.41 16.53 5.10
CA LEU A 57 -4.95 15.16 4.85
C LEU A 57 -4.72 14.89 3.36
N ASN A 58 -5.23 15.74 2.48
CA ASN A 58 -5.11 15.54 1.03
C ASN A 58 -3.64 15.62 0.59
N GLY A 59 -3.20 14.64 -0.22
CA GLY A 59 -1.81 14.58 -0.68
C GLY A 59 -0.81 14.14 0.39
N GLY A 60 -1.26 13.73 1.57
CA GLY A 60 -0.39 13.22 2.62
C GLY A 60 0.26 11.87 2.28
N ILE A 61 1.09 11.38 3.20
CA ILE A 61 1.65 10.03 3.16
C ILE A 61 0.81 9.15 4.07
N VAL A 62 0.38 7.99 3.56
CA VAL A 62 -0.39 7.02 4.34
C VAL A 62 0.49 5.83 4.68
N ILE A 63 0.45 5.39 5.93
CA ILE A 63 1.15 4.19 6.42
C ILE A 63 0.12 3.32 7.13
N TYR A 64 -0.01 2.06 6.72
CA TYR A 64 -0.91 1.09 7.34
C TYR A 64 -0.37 -0.33 7.14
N GLY A 65 -1.01 -1.37 7.68
CA GLY A 65 -0.56 -2.74 7.45
C GLY A 65 -1.47 -3.79 8.05
N ASP A 66 -1.01 -5.04 8.04
CA ASP A 66 -1.68 -6.20 8.63
C ASP A 66 -3.12 -6.42 8.08
N THR A 67 -3.22 -6.55 6.75
CA THR A 67 -4.49 -6.68 6.02
C THR A 67 -4.86 -8.11 5.65
N ARG A 68 -4.14 -9.09 6.22
CA ARG A 68 -4.35 -10.54 6.02
C ARG A 68 -5.78 -11.03 6.23
N SER A 69 -6.60 -10.28 6.97
CA SER A 69 -8.00 -10.62 7.25
C SER A 69 -8.90 -9.37 7.21
N GLY A 70 -10.19 -9.52 7.48
CA GLY A 70 -11.10 -8.37 7.55
C GLY A 70 -11.26 -7.64 6.22
N HIS A 71 -11.37 -8.38 5.10
CA HIS A 71 -11.37 -7.83 3.74
C HIS A 71 -12.43 -6.73 3.48
N SER A 72 -13.57 -6.76 4.17
CA SER A 72 -14.55 -5.66 4.09
C SER A 72 -13.99 -4.36 4.68
N THR A 73 -13.37 -4.44 5.85
CA THR A 73 -12.71 -3.31 6.50
C THR A 73 -11.54 -2.80 5.67
N HIS A 74 -10.75 -3.71 5.07
CA HIS A 74 -9.65 -3.31 4.17
C HIS A 74 -10.18 -2.56 2.94
N ARG A 75 -11.30 -2.99 2.34
CA ARG A 75 -11.97 -2.25 1.24
C ARG A 75 -12.41 -0.86 1.68
N ASP A 76 -13.06 -0.75 2.84
CA ASP A 76 -13.51 0.53 3.36
C ASP A 76 -12.31 1.46 3.62
N LEU A 77 -11.23 0.93 4.20
CA LEU A 77 -10.00 1.68 4.43
C LEU A 77 -9.37 2.14 3.11
N VAL A 78 -9.26 1.28 2.11
CA VAL A 78 -8.73 1.64 0.79
C VAL A 78 -9.57 2.73 0.11
N GLN A 79 -10.90 2.73 0.29
CA GLN A 79 -11.75 3.83 -0.19
C GLN A 79 -11.41 5.16 0.49
N GLY A 80 -11.22 5.15 1.82
CA GLY A 80 -10.80 6.33 2.57
C GLY A 80 -9.42 6.84 2.16
N ILE A 81 -8.46 5.92 2.01
CA ILE A 81 -7.12 6.24 1.51
C ILE A 81 -7.20 6.85 0.11
N THR A 82 -8.01 6.28 -0.78
CA THR A 82 -8.18 6.81 -2.14
C THR A 82 -8.80 8.22 -2.13
N HIS A 83 -9.70 8.50 -1.19
CA HIS A 83 -10.36 9.80 -1.06
C HIS A 83 -9.37 10.94 -0.76
N VAL A 84 -8.39 10.69 0.12
CA VAL A 84 -7.38 11.68 0.50
C VAL A 84 -6.25 11.83 -0.53
N LYS A 85 -6.29 11.09 -1.64
CA LYS A 85 -5.34 11.20 -2.78
C LYS A 85 -3.86 11.30 -2.32
N PRO A 86 -3.35 10.30 -1.58
CA PRO A 86 -2.04 10.39 -0.95
C PRO A 86 -0.92 10.49 -1.98
N ALA A 87 0.18 11.15 -1.62
CA ALA A 87 1.39 11.17 -2.43
C ALA A 87 2.03 9.77 -2.51
N ALA A 88 1.95 9.01 -1.42
CA ALA A 88 2.42 7.64 -1.33
C ALA A 88 1.69 6.85 -0.24
N VAL A 89 1.66 5.53 -0.42
CA VAL A 89 1.13 4.57 0.54
C VAL A 89 2.22 3.57 0.91
N PHE A 90 2.50 3.43 2.20
CA PHE A 90 3.38 2.39 2.74
C PHE A 90 2.55 1.32 3.43
N HIS A 91 2.81 0.05 3.12
CA HIS A 91 2.17 -1.10 3.77
C HIS A 91 3.19 -1.84 4.63
N THR A 92 2.97 -1.99 5.93
CA THR A 92 3.99 -2.50 6.87
C THR A 92 4.06 -4.03 6.96
N GLY A 93 3.82 -4.74 5.84
CA GLY A 93 3.81 -6.22 5.83
C GLY A 93 2.48 -6.86 6.24
N ASP A 94 2.44 -8.20 6.18
CA ASP A 94 1.27 -9.05 6.44
C ASP A 94 0.07 -8.66 5.56
N LEU A 95 0.33 -8.60 4.24
CA LEU A 95 -0.65 -8.25 3.20
C LEU A 95 -1.69 -9.36 3.03
N VAL A 96 -1.22 -10.61 3.10
CA VAL A 96 -2.02 -11.84 2.97
C VAL A 96 -1.76 -12.76 4.17
N ALA A 97 -2.63 -13.74 4.43
CA ALA A 97 -2.43 -14.67 5.54
C ALA A 97 -1.40 -15.76 5.20
N ASN A 98 -1.20 -16.05 3.91
CA ASN A 98 -0.21 -16.99 3.42
C ASN A 98 0.35 -16.57 2.06
N GLY A 99 1.58 -16.07 2.03
CA GLY A 99 2.25 -15.59 0.82
C GLY A 99 2.44 -16.64 -0.28
N ASN A 100 2.27 -17.93 0.01
CA ASN A 100 2.34 -19.01 -0.99
C ASN A 100 0.98 -19.33 -1.64
N ARG A 101 -0.07 -18.56 -1.33
CA ARG A 101 -1.43 -18.77 -1.84
C ARG A 101 -1.85 -17.67 -2.81
N GLU A 102 -1.89 -18.03 -4.09
CA GLU A 102 -2.27 -17.12 -5.18
C GLU A 102 -3.71 -16.57 -5.03
N ASP A 103 -4.62 -17.36 -4.47
CA ASP A 103 -6.00 -16.94 -4.24
C ASP A 103 -6.10 -15.80 -3.22
N GLU A 104 -5.25 -15.78 -2.19
CA GLU A 104 -5.19 -14.69 -1.22
C GLU A 104 -4.61 -13.41 -1.85
N TRP A 105 -3.56 -13.55 -2.69
CA TRP A 105 -3.02 -12.44 -3.45
C TRP A 105 -4.02 -11.83 -4.42
N LYS A 106 -4.88 -12.65 -5.02
CA LYS A 106 -5.97 -12.16 -5.86
C LYS A 106 -6.93 -11.30 -5.06
N VAL A 107 -7.32 -11.73 -3.85
CA VAL A 107 -8.19 -10.93 -2.97
C VAL A 107 -7.54 -9.59 -2.62
N PHE A 108 -6.27 -9.60 -2.21
CA PHE A 108 -5.53 -8.37 -1.90
C PHE A 108 -5.44 -7.43 -3.12
N SER A 109 -5.15 -7.98 -4.30
CA SER A 109 -5.06 -7.22 -5.54
C SER A 109 -6.41 -6.64 -5.95
N ASP A 110 -7.50 -7.41 -5.83
CA ASP A 110 -8.86 -6.93 -6.11
C ASP A 110 -9.21 -5.74 -5.20
N ILE A 111 -8.85 -5.78 -3.92
CA ILE A 111 -9.12 -4.71 -2.96
C ILE A 111 -8.30 -3.45 -3.26
N THR A 112 -7.02 -3.61 -3.59
CA THR A 112 -6.05 -2.49 -3.66
C THR A 112 -5.81 -1.95 -5.07
N SER A 113 -6.26 -2.64 -6.13
CA SER A 113 -5.97 -2.30 -7.53
C SER A 113 -6.25 -0.85 -7.91
N GLY A 114 -7.42 -0.30 -7.52
CA GLY A 114 -7.77 1.09 -7.83
C GLY A 114 -6.89 2.13 -7.14
N LEU A 115 -6.45 1.86 -5.91
CA LEU A 115 -5.50 2.71 -5.19
C LEU A 115 -4.11 2.63 -5.83
N ARG A 116 -3.65 1.40 -6.12
CA ARG A 116 -2.31 1.13 -6.67
C ARG A 116 -2.15 1.57 -8.12
N SER A 117 -3.24 1.77 -8.86
CA SER A 117 -3.19 2.33 -10.23
C SER A 117 -3.03 3.85 -10.27
N THR A 118 -3.26 4.53 -9.14
CA THR A 118 -3.22 6.00 -9.05
C THR A 118 -2.18 6.52 -8.07
N THR A 119 -1.72 5.69 -7.14
CA THR A 119 -0.79 6.08 -6.07
C THR A 119 0.36 5.09 -5.93
N ALA A 120 1.57 5.60 -5.72
CA ALA A 120 2.74 4.77 -5.43
C ALA A 120 2.53 3.97 -4.14
N PHE A 121 2.82 2.66 -4.20
CA PHE A 121 2.55 1.71 -3.12
C PHE A 121 3.82 0.95 -2.75
N TYR A 122 4.24 1.09 -1.50
CA TYR A 122 5.52 0.62 -0.98
C TYR A 122 5.28 -0.41 0.15
N PRO A 123 5.30 -1.72 -0.14
CA PRO A 123 5.13 -2.73 0.89
C PRO A 123 6.46 -3.10 1.57
N ALA A 124 6.39 -3.37 2.87
CA ALA A 124 7.37 -4.17 3.59
C ALA A 124 6.99 -5.67 3.46
N LEU A 125 7.98 -6.54 3.64
CA LEU A 125 7.77 -7.98 3.73
C LEU A 125 7.40 -8.36 5.18
N GLY A 126 6.22 -8.95 5.39
CA GLY A 126 5.82 -9.50 6.68
C GLY A 126 6.13 -10.99 6.78
N ASN A 127 6.00 -11.54 7.99
CA ASN A 127 6.28 -12.96 8.23
C ASN A 127 5.25 -13.86 7.52
N HIS A 128 4.05 -13.36 7.24
CA HIS A 128 3.04 -14.12 6.51
C HIS A 128 3.31 -14.20 5.00
N GLU A 129 4.13 -13.30 4.44
CA GLU A 129 4.56 -13.38 3.04
C GLU A 129 5.55 -14.52 2.78
N LYS A 130 6.24 -15.02 3.81
CA LYS A 130 7.14 -16.21 3.77
C LYS A 130 8.23 -16.13 2.70
N GLU A 131 8.75 -14.94 2.44
CA GLU A 131 9.72 -14.69 1.35
C GLU A 131 9.24 -15.25 -0.01
N SER A 132 7.92 -15.31 -0.21
CA SER A 132 7.34 -15.92 -1.39
C SER A 132 7.72 -15.16 -2.65
N PRO A 133 8.12 -15.85 -3.74
CA PRO A 133 8.30 -15.22 -5.04
C PRO A 133 7.07 -14.43 -5.50
N LEU A 134 5.87 -14.84 -5.10
CA LEU A 134 4.62 -14.13 -5.44
C LEU A 134 4.57 -12.70 -4.89
N PHE A 135 5.21 -12.43 -3.75
CA PHE A 135 5.36 -11.07 -3.24
C PHE A 135 6.30 -10.27 -4.15
N PHE A 136 7.50 -10.79 -4.38
CA PHE A 136 8.53 -10.09 -5.17
C PHE A 136 8.07 -9.85 -6.62
N ASP A 137 7.39 -10.81 -7.24
CA ASP A 137 6.85 -10.70 -8.60
C ASP A 137 5.80 -9.58 -8.73
N ARG A 138 5.05 -9.27 -7.66
CA ARG A 138 4.01 -8.23 -7.66
C ARG A 138 4.53 -6.83 -7.42
N PHE A 139 5.61 -6.70 -6.65
CA PHE A 139 6.08 -5.39 -6.19
C PHE A 139 7.40 -4.96 -6.81
N GLY A 140 8.17 -5.89 -7.39
CA GLY A 140 9.42 -5.59 -8.11
C GLY A 140 10.40 -4.80 -7.25
N LEU A 141 10.65 -5.26 -6.02
CA LEU A 141 11.53 -4.56 -5.08
C LEU A 141 12.97 -4.49 -5.62
N PRO A 142 13.72 -3.41 -5.31
CA PRO A 142 15.12 -3.28 -5.72
C PRO A 142 15.95 -4.51 -5.32
N ASP A 143 16.71 -5.04 -6.27
CA ASP A 143 17.55 -6.23 -6.12
C ASP A 143 16.82 -7.48 -5.57
N ASN A 144 15.48 -7.53 -5.61
CA ASN A 144 14.65 -8.54 -4.93
C ASN A 144 15.05 -8.78 -3.46
N LYS A 145 15.46 -7.71 -2.77
CA LYS A 145 15.72 -7.73 -1.32
C LYS A 145 14.41 -7.40 -0.59
N GLY A 146 14.20 -7.99 0.59
CA GLY A 146 13.06 -7.68 1.46
C GLY A 146 13.08 -6.25 2.06
N TRP A 147 14.15 -5.50 1.81
CA TRP A 147 14.38 -4.15 2.33
C TRP A 147 14.85 -3.19 1.22
N TYR A 148 14.52 -1.91 1.37
CA TYR A 148 14.86 -0.85 0.42
C TYR A 148 14.69 0.54 1.05
N SER A 149 15.09 1.59 0.33
CA SER A 149 14.82 2.98 0.71
C SER A 149 14.24 3.76 -0.46
N VAL A 150 13.42 4.77 -0.17
CA VAL A 150 12.82 5.67 -1.17
C VAL A 150 12.66 7.08 -0.61
N ASP A 151 12.89 8.08 -1.44
CA ASP A 151 12.60 9.48 -1.10
C ASP A 151 11.22 9.87 -1.66
N VAL A 152 10.33 10.35 -0.79
CA VAL A 152 9.00 10.84 -1.16
C VAL A 152 8.77 12.19 -0.51
N ASP A 153 8.46 13.21 -1.30
CA ASP A 153 8.18 14.59 -0.84
C ASP A 153 9.23 15.16 0.13
N GLY A 154 10.50 14.85 -0.11
CA GLY A 154 11.62 15.33 0.71
C GLY A 154 11.85 14.55 2.01
N ILE A 155 11.14 13.44 2.22
CA ILE A 155 11.33 12.52 3.35
C ILE A 155 11.99 11.23 2.84
N HIS A 156 13.06 10.82 3.52
CA HIS A 156 13.76 9.57 3.25
C HIS A 156 13.13 8.43 4.06
N PHE A 157 12.50 7.46 3.38
CA PHE A 157 11.94 6.26 3.97
C PHE A 157 12.89 5.09 3.84
N ILE A 158 13.06 4.34 4.92
CA ILE A 158 13.79 3.07 4.95
C ILE A 158 12.78 1.99 5.33
N VAL A 159 12.56 1.04 4.43
CA VAL A 159 11.68 -0.12 4.63
C VAL A 159 12.58 -1.32 4.89
N LEU A 160 12.47 -1.88 6.10
CA LEU A 160 13.30 -3.00 6.56
C LEU A 160 12.50 -4.29 6.60
N ASP A 161 13.19 -5.40 6.33
CA ASP A 161 12.69 -6.75 6.55
C ASP A 161 13.02 -7.16 7.98
N THR A 162 12.00 -7.43 8.79
CA THR A 162 12.16 -7.84 10.19
C THR A 162 12.24 -9.36 10.35
N ASN A 163 12.20 -10.12 9.26
CA ASN A 163 12.14 -11.58 9.28
C ASN A 163 13.50 -12.24 8.99
N VAL A 164 14.53 -11.43 8.78
CA VAL A 164 15.91 -11.87 8.55
C VAL A 164 16.77 -11.51 9.75
N ASP A 165 17.57 -12.47 10.22
CA ASP A 165 18.56 -12.32 11.29
C ASP A 165 19.92 -11.84 10.76
#